data_AF-A0A7W9XP69-F1
#
_entry.id   AF-A0A7W9XP69-F1
#
_cell.length_a   1.000
_cell.length_b   1.000
_cell.length_c   1.000
_cell.angle_alpha   90.00
_cell.angle_beta   90.00
_cell.angle_gamma   90.00
#
_symmetry.space_group_name_H-M   'P 1'
#
loop_
_entity.id
_entity.type
_entity.pdbx_description
1 polymer ?
#
loop_
_entity_poly.entity_id
_entity_poly.type
_entity_poly.pdbx_seq_one_letter_code
_entity_poly.pdbx_strand_id
1 'polypeptide(L)'
;MNNLILTTNNEWITVDGENEETLFLLKFRPHLQGFIYTATYNTRLVILWDYKPEPGSYLPAATDLNLMKKVENSLINVLETDLQAILAFVYTGKNQREWHWYSNDTKQTEKRLHQVIKELGKLPINIISEHDPDWSEYHAVLEGTAESASKKMLLK
;
A
#
# COMPACT_ATOMS: atom_id res chain seq x y z
N MET A 1 1.74 -26.00 3.84
CA MET A 1 0.38 -25.96 3.29
C MET A 1 0.17 -24.62 2.64
N ASN A 2 0.33 -24.61 1.32
CA ASN A 2 -0.18 -23.70 0.29
C ASN A 2 -0.33 -22.19 0.60
N ASN A 3 0.71 -21.43 0.22
CA ASN A 3 0.69 -19.99 -0.09
C ASN A 3 -0.15 -19.64 -1.34
N LEU A 4 -1.26 -20.36 -1.59
CA LEU A 4 -2.05 -20.26 -2.82
C LEU A 4 -2.94 -19.01 -2.86
N ILE A 5 -3.25 -18.37 -1.72
CA ILE A 5 -4.24 -17.28 -1.68
C ILE A 5 -3.74 -16.00 -2.36
N LEU A 6 -2.49 -15.58 -2.12
CA LEU A 6 -1.94 -14.43 -2.85
C LEU A 6 -1.67 -14.76 -4.32
N THR A 7 -1.25 -15.98 -4.64
CA THR A 7 -0.74 -16.33 -5.98
C THR A 7 -1.83 -16.58 -7.02
N THR A 8 -3.06 -16.93 -6.61
CA THR A 8 -4.17 -17.13 -7.54
C THR A 8 -4.96 -15.86 -7.87
N ASN A 9 -4.80 -14.78 -7.09
CA ASN A 9 -5.57 -13.54 -7.26
C ASN A 9 -4.76 -12.26 -6.91
N ASN A 10 -3.51 -12.17 -7.36
CA ASN A 10 -2.62 -11.00 -7.17
C ASN A 10 -2.90 -9.88 -8.17
N GLU A 11 -4.17 -9.52 -8.35
CA GLU A 11 -4.55 -8.40 -9.20
C GLU A 11 -4.27 -7.07 -8.49
N TRP A 12 -3.81 -6.08 -9.25
CA TRP A 12 -3.66 -4.71 -8.79
C TRP A 12 -4.49 -3.80 -9.68
N ILE A 13 -5.39 -3.03 -9.07
CA ILE A 13 -6.13 -1.96 -9.73
C ILE A 13 -5.41 -0.65 -9.42
N THR A 14 -5.22 0.20 -10.43
CA THR A 14 -4.71 1.56 -10.26
C THR A 14 -5.77 2.55 -10.72
N VAL A 15 -6.09 3.51 -9.87
CA VAL A 15 -6.98 4.63 -10.18
C VAL A 15 -6.28 5.94 -9.88
N ASP A 16 -6.50 6.93 -10.73
CA ASP A 16 -6.21 8.33 -10.46
C ASP A 16 -7.50 9.05 -10.05
N GLY A 17 -7.34 10.07 -9.21
CA GLY A 17 -8.44 10.91 -8.75
C GLY A 17 -7.97 12.29 -8.32
N GLU A 18 -8.94 13.18 -8.13
CA GLU A 18 -8.74 14.53 -7.60
C GLU A 18 -9.47 14.62 -6.26
N ASN A 19 -8.80 15.16 -5.24
CA ASN A 19 -9.46 15.64 -4.03
C ASN A 19 -9.39 17.18 -3.97
N GLU A 20 -9.97 17.80 -2.95
CA GLU A 20 -10.09 19.27 -2.82
C GLU A 20 -8.75 20.03 -2.90
N GLU A 21 -7.62 19.34 -2.71
CA GLU A 21 -6.29 19.97 -2.63
C GLU A 21 -5.29 19.47 -3.70
N THR A 22 -5.39 18.23 -4.19
CA THR A 22 -4.41 17.65 -5.13
C THR A 22 -4.95 16.48 -5.97
N LEU A 23 -4.31 16.20 -7.12
CA LEU A 23 -4.35 14.90 -7.80
C LEU A 23 -3.68 13.81 -6.96
N PHE A 24 -4.21 12.59 -7.01
CA PHE A 24 -3.64 11.41 -6.36
C PHE A 24 -3.69 10.17 -7.26
N LEU A 25 -2.81 9.21 -6.96
CA LEU A 25 -2.83 7.85 -7.48
C LEU A 25 -3.08 6.87 -6.33
N LEU A 26 -4.00 5.94 -6.53
CA LEU A 26 -4.29 4.86 -5.61
C LEU A 26 -4.14 3.53 -6.33
N LYS A 27 -3.26 2.67 -5.82
CA LYS A 27 -3.05 1.31 -6.31
C LYS A 27 -3.45 0.34 -5.22
N PHE A 28 -4.40 -0.57 -5.46
CA PHE A 28 -4.92 -1.47 -4.43
C PHE A 28 -5.20 -2.88 -4.97
N ARG A 29 -5.22 -3.87 -4.07
CA ARG A 29 -5.65 -5.23 -4.38
C ARG A 29 -7.15 -5.38 -4.12
N PRO A 30 -7.97 -5.78 -5.10
CA PRO A 30 -9.42 -5.87 -4.91
C PRO A 30 -9.89 -7.11 -4.12
N HIS A 31 -9.02 -8.12 -3.94
CA HIS A 31 -9.41 -9.45 -3.49
C HIS A 31 -8.64 -9.92 -2.24
N LEU A 32 -8.81 -9.23 -1.12
CA LEU A 32 -8.15 -9.58 0.16
C LEU A 32 -9.08 -10.18 1.22
N GLN A 33 -10.35 -10.47 0.90
CA GLN A 33 -11.34 -10.98 1.86
C GLN A 33 -10.87 -12.27 2.55
N GLY A 34 -10.11 -13.11 1.86
CA GLY A 34 -9.53 -14.33 2.45
C GLY A 34 -8.60 -14.06 3.63
N PHE A 35 -7.88 -12.93 3.65
CA PHE A 35 -7.02 -12.52 4.77
C PHE A 35 -7.81 -11.84 5.89
N ILE A 36 -8.86 -11.10 5.54
CA ILE A 36 -9.75 -10.46 6.51
C ILE A 36 -10.46 -11.54 7.35
N TYR A 37 -11.00 -12.58 6.70
CA TYR A 37 -11.72 -13.66 7.38
C TYR A 37 -10.87 -14.50 8.33
N THR A 38 -9.54 -14.46 8.26
CA THR A 38 -8.70 -15.17 9.23
C THR A 38 -8.67 -14.48 10.59
N ALA A 39 -9.03 -13.19 10.66
CA ALA A 39 -8.91 -12.35 11.86
C ALA A 39 -7.50 -12.35 12.50
N THR A 40 -6.47 -12.64 11.69
CA THR A 40 -5.07 -12.68 12.15
C THR A 40 -4.30 -11.40 11.84
N TYR A 41 -4.71 -10.65 10.82
CA TYR A 41 -3.98 -9.49 10.31
C TYR A 41 -4.57 -8.19 10.87
N ASN A 42 -4.35 -7.95 12.16
CA ASN A 42 -5.11 -6.93 12.91
C ASN A 42 -4.35 -5.62 13.12
N THR A 43 -3.14 -5.51 12.56
CA THR A 43 -2.32 -4.31 12.65
C THR A 43 -2.00 -3.81 11.26
N ARG A 44 -2.39 -2.57 10.98
CA ARG A 44 -1.99 -1.82 9.79
C ARG A 44 -0.65 -1.14 10.04
N LEU A 45 0.34 -1.48 9.24
CA LEU A 45 1.65 -0.82 9.20
C LEU A 45 1.69 0.07 7.96
N VAL A 46 1.93 1.36 8.18
CA VAL A 46 2.02 2.37 7.12
C VAL A 46 3.45 2.83 7.00
N ILE A 47 4.04 2.64 5.82
CA ILE A 47 5.34 3.24 5.46
C ILE A 47 5.04 4.52 4.71
N LEU A 48 5.56 5.63 5.20
CA LEU A 48 5.40 6.97 4.62
C LEU A 48 6.72 7.43 4.03
N TRP A 49 6.69 7.97 2.82
CA TRP A 49 7.83 8.58 2.16
C TRP A 49 7.44 9.93 1.57
N ASP A 50 7.96 11.00 2.17
CA ASP A 50 7.77 12.36 1.66
C ASP A 50 8.68 12.63 0.46
N TYR A 51 8.10 13.10 -0.64
CA TYR A 51 8.82 13.38 -1.88
C TYR A 51 8.58 14.80 -2.36
N LYS A 52 9.51 15.30 -3.18
CA LYS A 52 9.31 16.56 -3.90
C LYS A 52 8.69 16.24 -5.26
N PRO A 53 7.48 16.75 -5.57
CA PRO A 53 6.90 16.53 -6.88
C PRO A 53 7.73 17.24 -7.96
N GLU A 54 7.73 16.70 -9.17
CA GLU A 54 8.28 17.44 -10.33
C GLU A 54 7.40 18.66 -10.65
N PRO A 55 7.97 19.80 -11.08
CA PRO A 55 7.18 20.97 -11.45
C PRO A 55 6.12 20.64 -12.52
N GLY A 56 4.85 20.95 -12.23
CA GLY A 56 3.73 20.64 -13.14
C GLY A 56 3.27 19.18 -13.12
N SER A 57 3.85 18.34 -12.26
CA SER A 57 3.43 16.96 -11.98
C SER A 57 3.08 16.83 -10.50
N TYR A 58 2.25 15.85 -10.17
CA TYR A 58 1.92 15.48 -8.78
C TYR A 58 2.71 14.24 -8.34
N LEU A 59 3.57 13.72 -9.24
CA LEU A 59 4.32 12.50 -9.04
C LEU A 59 5.75 12.81 -8.56
N PRO A 60 6.38 11.87 -7.82
CA PRO A 60 7.79 11.96 -7.50
C PRO A 60 8.66 12.01 -8.76
N ALA A 61 9.85 12.57 -8.64
CA ALA A 61 10.84 12.52 -9.71
C ALA A 61 11.15 11.08 -10.13
N ALA A 62 11.53 10.87 -11.40
CA ALA A 62 11.78 9.53 -11.94
C ALA A 62 12.82 8.72 -11.13
N THR A 63 13.83 9.38 -10.58
CA THR A 63 14.83 8.76 -9.70
C THR A 63 14.22 8.25 -8.40
N ASP A 64 13.33 9.05 -7.78
CA ASP A 64 12.64 8.69 -6.55
C ASP A 64 11.66 7.55 -6.79
N LEU A 65 10.89 7.61 -7.90
CA LEU A 65 9.98 6.53 -8.30
C LEU A 65 10.69 5.18 -8.47
N ASN A 66 11.88 5.17 -9.09
CA ASN A 66 12.66 3.94 -9.27
C ASN A 66 13.12 3.37 -7.92
N LEU A 67 13.57 4.22 -6.99
CA LEU A 67 13.98 3.79 -5.67
C LEU A 67 12.79 3.31 -4.81
N MET A 68 11.67 4.03 -4.85
CA MET A 68 10.41 3.65 -4.21
C MET A 68 9.92 2.29 -4.72
N LYS A 69 9.97 2.05 -6.04
CA LYS A 69 9.62 0.76 -6.64
C LYS A 69 10.56 -0.36 -6.20
N LYS A 70 11.86 -0.07 -6.07
CA LYS A 70 12.84 -1.04 -5.54
C LYS A 70 12.51 -1.42 -4.10
N VAL A 71 12.19 -0.45 -3.25
CA VAL A 71 11.79 -0.67 -1.85
C VAL A 71 10.51 -1.50 -1.78
N GLU A 72 9.49 -1.13 -2.55
CA GLU A 72 8.22 -1.87 -2.62
C GLU A 72 8.45 -3.35 -2.98
N ASN A 73 9.19 -3.62 -4.06
CA ASN A 73 9.48 -4.98 -4.49
C ASN A 73 10.31 -5.77 -3.46
N SER A 74 11.31 -5.15 -2.83
CA SER A 74 12.11 -5.80 -1.79
C SER A 74 11.26 -6.16 -0.57
N LEU A 75 10.34 -5.29 -0.16
CA LEU A 75 9.43 -5.56 0.95
C LEU A 75 8.43 -6.66 0.61
N ILE A 76 7.83 -6.64 -0.59
CA ILE A 76 6.95 -7.72 -1.06
C ILE A 76 7.68 -9.07 -0.99
N ASN A 77 8.91 -9.15 -1.52
CA ASN A 77 9.69 -10.38 -1.52
C ASN A 77 10.01 -10.91 -0.11
N VAL A 78 10.11 -10.05 0.90
CA VAL A 78 10.48 -10.46 2.27
C VAL A 78 9.25 -10.70 3.16
N LEU A 79 8.18 -9.94 2.97
CA LEU A 79 7.01 -9.95 3.85
C LEU A 79 5.88 -10.85 3.31
N GLU A 80 5.74 -11.01 1.99
CA GLU A 80 4.66 -11.81 1.42
C GLU A 80 5.05 -13.26 1.16
N THR A 81 6.36 -13.57 1.14
CA THR A 81 6.87 -14.92 0.86
C THR A 81 6.31 -15.99 1.80
N ASP A 82 6.13 -15.66 3.08
CA ASP A 82 5.51 -16.51 4.09
C ASP A 82 4.24 -15.88 4.70
N LEU A 83 3.65 -14.91 3.98
CA LEU A 83 2.44 -14.19 4.40
C LEU A 83 2.60 -13.51 5.77
N GLN A 84 3.80 -13.02 6.11
CA GLN A 84 4.06 -12.27 7.34
C GLN A 84 3.26 -10.96 7.38
N ALA A 85 3.18 -10.27 6.24
CA ALA A 85 2.31 -9.11 6.04
C ALA A 85 1.88 -9.03 4.58
N ILE A 86 0.74 -8.38 4.33
CA ILE A 86 0.13 -8.25 3.00
C ILE A 86 0.08 -6.76 2.64
N LEU A 87 0.63 -6.36 1.51
CA LEU A 87 0.46 -5.01 0.99
C LEU A 87 -0.97 -4.88 0.45
N ALA A 88 -1.81 -4.07 1.10
CA ALA A 88 -3.20 -3.92 0.71
C ALA A 88 -3.38 -2.85 -0.37
N PHE A 89 -2.77 -1.69 -0.15
CA PHE A 89 -2.80 -0.58 -1.09
C PHE A 89 -1.60 0.35 -0.95
N VAL A 90 -1.39 1.16 -1.98
CA VAL A 90 -0.37 2.19 -2.08
C VAL A 90 -1.05 3.48 -2.52
N TYR A 91 -0.89 4.53 -1.72
CA TYR A 91 -1.38 5.86 -2.03
C TYR A 91 -0.20 6.74 -2.45
N THR A 92 -0.38 7.61 -3.44
CA THR A 92 0.61 8.60 -3.87
C THR A 92 -0.12 9.91 -4.15
N GLY A 93 0.11 10.91 -3.32
CA GLY A 93 -0.55 12.20 -3.40
C GLY A 93 -0.10 13.08 -2.24
N LYS A 94 -0.45 14.37 -2.25
CA LYS A 94 -0.08 15.31 -1.17
C LYS A 94 1.43 15.29 -0.82
N ASN A 95 2.29 15.14 -1.84
CA ASN A 95 3.76 15.06 -1.69
C ASN A 95 4.25 13.87 -0.85
N GLN A 96 3.43 12.83 -0.71
CA GLN A 96 3.75 11.64 0.07
C GLN A 96 3.34 10.37 -0.67
N ARG A 97 4.16 9.33 -0.53
CA ARG A 97 3.82 7.98 -0.94
C ARG A 97 3.69 7.09 0.28
N GLU A 98 2.60 6.33 0.33
CA GLU A 98 2.23 5.52 1.47
C GLU A 98 2.06 4.06 1.04
N TRP A 99 2.63 3.12 1.79
CA TRP A 99 2.41 1.69 1.61
C TRP A 99 1.69 1.15 2.84
N HIS A 100 0.48 0.65 2.64
CA HIS A 100 -0.41 0.17 3.69
C HIS A 100 -0.35 -1.36 3.74
N TRP A 101 0.32 -1.87 4.76
CA TRP A 101 0.52 -3.29 5.02
C TRP A 101 -0.37 -3.76 6.16
N TYR A 102 -0.95 -4.95 6.04
CA TYR A 102 -1.62 -5.62 7.16
C TYR A 102 -0.77 -6.79 7.63
N SER A 103 -0.51 -6.84 8.94
CA SER A 103 0.46 -7.76 9.54
C SER A 103 -0.19 -8.71 10.54
N ASN A 104 0.24 -9.98 10.52
CA ASN A 104 -0.16 -10.98 11.52
C ASN A 104 0.78 -11.10 12.73
N ASP A 105 1.99 -10.54 12.62
CA ASP A 105 2.95 -10.37 13.71
C ASP A 105 3.74 -9.08 13.45
N THR A 106 3.32 -8.01 14.11
CA THR A 106 3.86 -6.66 13.92
C THR A 106 5.36 -6.61 14.25
N LYS A 107 5.81 -7.32 15.30
CA LYS A 107 7.22 -7.30 15.73
C LYS A 107 8.10 -7.94 14.68
N GLN A 108 7.69 -9.10 14.17
CA GLN A 108 8.47 -9.79 13.13
C GLN A 108 8.43 -9.04 11.80
N THR A 109 7.30 -8.40 11.48
CA THR A 109 7.15 -7.56 10.29
C THR A 109 8.09 -6.35 10.34
N GLU A 110 8.07 -5.57 11.43
CA GLU A 110 8.96 -4.42 11.63
C GLU A 110 10.43 -4.82 11.59
N LYS A 111 10.81 -5.97 12.20
CA LYS A 111 12.18 -6.47 12.18
C LYS A 111 12.67 -6.74 10.75
N ARG A 112 11.86 -7.42 9.94
CA ARG A 112 12.19 -7.74 8.53
C ARG A 112 12.22 -6.49 7.67
N LEU A 113 11.26 -5.59 7.87
CA LEU A 113 11.18 -4.30 7.20
C LEU A 113 12.44 -3.46 7.46
N HIS A 114 12.87 -3.34 8.72
CA HIS A 114 14.09 -2.62 9.07
C HIS A 114 15.35 -3.25 8.46
N GLN A 115 15.41 -4.58 8.35
CA GLN A 115 16.51 -5.26 7.69
C GLN A 115 16.60 -4.88 6.19
N VAL A 116 15.47 -4.94 5.47
CA VAL A 116 15.39 -4.54 4.06
C VAL A 116 15.83 -3.09 3.87
N ILE A 117 15.33 -2.17 4.71
CA ILE A 117 15.69 -0.75 4.64
C ILE A 117 17.19 -0.57 4.89
N LYS A 118 17.77 -1.25 5.89
CA LYS A 118 19.20 -1.16 6.19
C LYS A 118 20.08 -1.60 5.01
N GLU A 119 19.66 -2.62 4.26
CA GLU A 119 20.36 -3.10 3.06
C GLU A 119 20.27 -2.12 1.88
N LEU A 120 19.18 -1.35 1.79
CA LEU A 120 18.96 -0.34 0.74
C LEU A 120 19.60 1.01 1.05
N GLY A 121 20.07 1.22 2.29
CA GLY A 121 20.72 2.44 2.75
C GLY A 121 19.79 3.37 3.54
N LYS A 122 20.24 4.58 3.84
CA LYS A 122 19.43 5.56 4.58
C LYS A 122 18.32 6.11 3.67
N LEU A 123 17.07 5.79 3.99
CA LEU A 123 15.88 6.24 3.26
C LEU A 123 15.09 7.25 4.10
N PRO A 124 14.44 8.27 3.50
CA PRO A 124 13.64 9.27 4.20
C PRO A 124 12.21 8.75 4.45
N ILE A 125 12.09 7.67 5.21
CA ILE A 125 10.81 7.02 5.49
C ILE A 125 10.45 7.11 6.98
N ASN A 126 9.15 7.19 7.24
CA ASN A 126 8.56 7.03 8.56
C ASN A 126 7.66 5.79 8.57
N ILE A 127 7.55 5.12 9.72
CA ILE A 127 6.70 3.93 9.86
C ILE A 127 5.74 4.18 11.01
N ILE A 128 4.46 3.95 10.75
CA ILE A 128 3.38 4.07 11.74
C ILE A 128 2.67 2.72 11.83
N SER A 129 2.25 2.34 13.03
CA SER A 129 1.39 1.18 13.26
C SER A 129 0.07 1.59 13.89
N GLU A 130 -1.00 0.96 13.45
CA GLU A 130 -2.36 1.18 13.95
C GLU A 130 -3.05 -0.17 14.13
N HIS A 131 -3.86 -0.30 15.19
CA HIS A 131 -4.71 -1.45 15.36
C HIS A 131 -5.98 -1.27 14.53
N ASP A 132 -6.13 -2.07 13.47
CA ASP A 132 -7.27 -2.04 12.54
C ASP A 132 -7.71 -3.48 12.22
N PRO A 133 -8.33 -4.18 13.19
CA PRO A 133 -8.79 -5.56 13.01
C PRO A 133 -9.90 -5.69 11.97
N ASP A 134 -10.67 -4.63 11.78
CA ASP A 134 -11.80 -4.59 10.85
C ASP A 134 -11.38 -4.19 9.43
N TRP A 135 -10.10 -3.90 9.20
CA TRP A 135 -9.57 -3.45 7.89
C TRP A 135 -10.33 -2.22 7.36
N SER A 136 -10.71 -1.32 8.27
CA SER A 136 -11.60 -0.18 8.04
C SER A 136 -11.09 0.68 6.88
N GLU A 137 -9.77 0.87 6.83
CA GLU A 137 -9.13 1.74 5.85
C GLU A 137 -9.03 1.10 4.48
N TYR A 138 -8.84 -0.22 4.44
CA TYR A 138 -8.93 -0.96 3.19
C TYR A 138 -10.37 -0.97 2.64
N HIS A 139 -11.37 -1.13 3.51
CA HIS A 139 -12.78 -1.04 3.11
C HIS A 139 -13.13 0.36 2.57
N ALA A 140 -12.67 1.43 3.21
CA ALA A 140 -12.85 2.79 2.71
C ALA A 140 -12.26 2.98 1.30
N VAL A 141 -11.09 2.39 1.01
CA VAL A 141 -10.50 2.37 -0.34
C VAL A 141 -11.42 1.66 -1.35
N LEU A 142 -11.97 0.50 -1.00
CA LEU A 142 -12.87 -0.23 -1.91
C LEU A 142 -14.17 0.55 -2.18
N GLU A 143 -14.75 1.17 -1.15
CA GLU A 143 -16.00 1.93 -1.25
C GLU A 143 -15.82 3.22 -2.06
N GLY A 144 -14.80 4.02 -1.75
CA GLY A 144 -14.55 5.29 -2.43
C GLY A 144 -14.23 5.12 -3.92
N THR A 145 -13.61 4.01 -4.29
CA THR A 145 -13.33 3.69 -5.71
C THR A 145 -14.57 3.21 -6.46
N ALA A 146 -15.46 2.46 -5.80
CA ALA A 146 -16.74 2.06 -6.37
C ALA A 146 -17.67 3.26 -6.64
N GLU A 147 -17.78 4.19 -5.68
CA GLU A 147 -18.59 5.41 -5.83
C GLU A 147 -18.10 6.29 -7.00
N SER A 148 -16.78 6.47 -7.09
CA SER A 148 -16.15 7.24 -8.18
C SER A 148 -16.43 6.62 -9.55
N ALA A 149 -16.42 5.29 -9.65
CA ALA A 149 -16.74 4.58 -10.89
C ALA A 149 -18.22 4.77 -11.29
N SER A 150 -19.15 4.65 -10.33
CA SER A 150 -20.59 4.86 -10.59
C SER A 150 -20.90 6.28 -11.07
N LYS A 151 -20.26 7.31 -10.48
CA LYS A 151 -20.48 8.71 -10.89
C LYS A 151 -19.99 9.01 -12.30
N LYS A 152 -18.84 8.44 -12.72
CA LYS A 152 -18.32 8.57 -14.10
C LYS A 152 -19.24 7.92 -15.15
N MET A 153 -20.03 6.91 -14.77
CA MET A 153 -20.97 6.23 -15.68
C MET A 153 -22.27 7.02 -15.88
N LEU A 154 -22.72 7.79 -14.89
CA LEU A 154 -23.92 8.63 -14.97
C LEU A 154 -23.72 9.94 -15.77
N LEU A 155 -22.47 10.32 -16.03
CA LEU A 155 -22.10 11.53 -16.77
C LEU A 155 -21.82 11.27 -18.27
N LYS A 156 -21.98 10.03 -18.74
CA LYS A 156 -21.86 9.63 -20.15
C LYS A 156 -23.23 9.40 -20.76
#